data_AF-A0A2L1KQ52-F1
#
_entry.id   AF-A0A2L1KQ52-F1
#
_cell.length_a   1.000
_cell.length_b   1.000
_cell.length_c   1.000
_cell.angle_alpha   90.00
_cell.angle_beta   90.00
_cell.angle_gamma   90.00
#
_symmetry.space_group_name_H-M   'P 1'
#
loop_
_entity.id
_entity.type
_entity.pdbx_description
1 polymer ?
#
loop_
_entity_poly.entity_id
_entity_poly.type
_entity_poly.pdbx_seq_one_letter_code
_entity_poly.pdbx_strand_id
1 'polypeptide(L)' 'MLPASQKNNIAEMKRTFLEPALKKINEKTPLKVTYTTEEDGRLLFNFLDKKQ' A
#
# COMPACT_ATOMS: atom_id res chain seq x y z
N MET A 1 -20.15 0.13 6.17
CA MET A 1 -19.50 -1.20 6.09
C MET A 1 -19.49 -1.66 4.64
N LEU A 2 -18.33 -1.94 4.06
CA LEU A 2 -18.23 -2.43 2.68
C LEU A 2 -18.80 -3.87 2.57
N PRO A 3 -19.56 -4.21 1.51
CA PRO A 3 -20.01 -5.57 1.23
C PRO A 3 -18.84 -6.58 1.21
N ALA A 4 -19.08 -7.82 1.63
CA ALA A 4 -18.05 -8.86 1.74
C ALA A 4 -17.31 -9.12 0.40
N SER A 5 -18.00 -9.04 -0.73
CA SER A 5 -17.42 -9.14 -2.07
C SER A 5 -16.42 -8.01 -2.38
N GLN A 6 -16.70 -6.79 -1.91
CA GLN A 6 -15.81 -5.63 -2.08
C GLN A 6 -14.62 -5.68 -1.11
N LYS A 7 -14.84 -6.16 0.11
CA LYS A 7 -13.75 -6.40 1.08
C LYS A 7 -12.76 -7.46 0.59
N ASN A 8 -13.26 -8.54 -0.01
CA ASN A 8 -12.43 -9.57 -0.64
C ASN A 8 -11.58 -8.99 -1.78
N ASN A 9 -12.16 -8.10 -2.59
CA ASN A 9 -11.46 -7.45 -3.68
C ASN A 9 -10.30 -6.56 -3.21
N ILE A 10 -10.49 -5.77 -2.15
CA ILE A 10 -9.42 -4.91 -1.60
C ILE A 10 -8.31 -5.75 -0.96
N ALA A 11 -8.65 -6.81 -0.23
CA ALA A 11 -7.67 -7.71 0.37
C ALA A 11 -6.82 -8.40 -0.70
N GLU A 12 -7.46 -8.84 -1.79
CA GLU A 12 -6.78 -9.44 -2.94
C GLU A 12 -5.89 -8.43 -3.66
N MET A 13 -6.39 -7.21 -3.94
CA MET A 13 -5.60 -6.12 -4.53
C MET A 13 -4.37 -5.77 -3.69
N LYS A 14 -4.51 -5.71 -2.35
CA LYS A 14 -3.36 -5.48 -1.45
C LYS A 14 -2.31 -6.56 -1.63
N ARG A 15 -2.71 -7.83 -1.64
CA ARG A 15 -1.81 -8.99 -1.74
C ARG A 15 -1.15 -9.12 -3.11
N THR A 16 -1.88 -8.94 -4.20
CA THR A 16 -1.40 -9.21 -5.57
C THR A 16 -0.71 -8.02 -6.22
N PHE A 17 -1.04 -6.80 -5.79
CA PHE A 17 -0.54 -5.58 -6.40
C PHE A 17 0.21 -4.69 -5.42
N LEU A 18 -0.43 -4.29 -4.31
CA LEU A 18 0.09 -3.24 -3.43
C LEU A 18 1.39 -3.64 -2.72
N GLU A 19 1.40 -4.79 -2.04
CA GLU A 19 2.57 -5.27 -1.30
C GLU A 19 3.78 -5.55 -2.24
N PRO A 20 3.60 -6.26 -3.39
CA PRO A 20 4.71 -6.44 -4.34
C PRO A 20 5.25 -5.14 -4.92
N ALA A 21 4.39 -4.15 -5.19
CA ALA A 21 4.81 -2.86 -5.73
C ALA A 21 5.63 -2.06 -4.70
N LEU A 22 5.14 -1.99 -3.46
CA LEU A 22 5.85 -1.31 -2.36
C LEU A 22 7.21 -1.96 -2.09
N LYS A 23 7.29 -3.29 -2.10
CA LYS A 23 8.56 -4.00 -1.98
C LYS A 23 9.54 -3.61 -3.08
N LYS A 24 9.10 -3.64 -4.35
CA LYS A 24 9.95 -3.24 -5.50
C LYS A 24 10.44 -1.80 -5.38
N ILE A 25 9.58 -0.85 -4.99
CA ILE A 25 9.97 0.55 -4.83
C ILE A 25 11.02 0.69 -3.73
N ASN A 26 10.77 0.08 -2.56
CA ASN A 26 11.68 0.14 -1.41
C ASN A 26 13.05 -0.51 -1.68
N GLU A 27 13.09 -1.54 -2.53
CA GLU A 27 14.34 -2.27 -2.87
C GLU A 27 15.10 -1.63 -4.03
N LYS A 28 14.40 -1.11 -5.04
CA LYS A 28 15.01 -0.70 -6.31
C LYS A 28 15.14 0.81 -6.49
N THR A 29 14.64 1.60 -5.55
CA THR A 29 14.71 3.06 -5.60
C THR A 29 15.28 3.60 -4.29
N PRO A 30 15.84 4.84 -4.29
CA PRO A 30 16.24 5.50 -3.05
C PRO A 30 15.04 5.92 -2.19
N LEU A 31 13.80 5.67 -2.61
CA LEU A 31 12.62 5.99 -1.82
C LEU A 31 12.34 4.89 -0.78
N LYS A 32 11.93 5.31 0.41
CA LYS A 32 11.26 4.48 1.40
C LYS A 32 9.77 4.79 1.36
N VAL A 33 8.95 3.80 1.04
CA VAL A 33 7.50 3.97 0.87
C VAL A 33 6.74 3.06 1.82
N THR A 34 5.77 3.61 2.51
CA THR A 34 4.85 2.91 3.43
C THR A 34 3.43 3.41 3.21
N TYR A 35 2.43 2.70 3.72
CA TYR A 35 1.06 3.19 3.71
C TYR A 35 0.33 2.83 5.00
N THR A 36 -0.67 3.62 5.36
CA THR A 36 -1.66 3.30 6.40
C THR A 36 -3.04 3.17 5.76
N THR A 37 -3.91 2.37 6.37
CA THR A 37 -5.33 2.33 6.01
C THR A 37 -6.09 3.12 7.07
N GLU A 38 -6.72 4.21 6.67
CA GLU A 38 -7.56 5.02 7.55
C GLU A 38 -8.90 4.32 7.84
N GLU A 39 -9.61 4.75 8.88
CA GLU A 39 -10.87 4.12 9.31
C GLU A 39 -11.96 4.11 8.22
N ASP A 40 -11.91 5.08 7.30
CA ASP A 40 -12.82 5.19 6.16
C ASP A 40 -12.40 4.36 4.93
N GLY A 41 -11.29 3.62 5.02
CA GLY A 41 -10.76 2.75 3.97
C GLY A 41 -9.84 3.44 2.97
N ARG A 42 -9.52 4.74 3.14
CA ARG A 42 -8.49 5.40 2.34
C ARG A 42 -7.11 4.83 2.65
N LEU A 43 -6.25 4.79 1.62
CA LEU A 43 -4.85 4.41 1.74
C LEU A 43 -4.00 5.69 1.73
N LEU A 44 -3.35 6.01 2.84
CA LEU A 44 -2.45 7.15 2.94
C LEU A 44 -1.01 6.67 2.72
N PHE A 45 -0.40 7.09 1.62
CA PHE A 45 0.99 6.72 1.28
C PHE A 45 1.97 7.75 1.80
N ASN A 46 3.03 7.27 2.45
CA ASN A 46 4.13 8.07 2.96
C ASN A 46 5.43 7.71 2.24
N PHE A 47 6.15 8.72 1.77
CA PHE A 47 7.39 8.59 1.01
C PHE A 47 8.49 9.38 1.72
N LEU A 48 9.63 8.74 1.97
CA LEU A 48 10.84 9.40 2.44
C LEU A 48 11.98 9.13 1.46
N ASP A 49 12.75 10.15 1.10
CA ASP A 49 14.00 9.95 0.37
C ASP A 49 15.06 9.44 1.35
N LYS A 50 15.69 8.30 1.07
CA LYS A 50 16.77 7.73 1.88
C LYS A 50 18.08 8.53 1.76
N LYS A 51 18.14 9.52 0.87
CA LYS A 51 19.32 10.37 0.64
C LYS A 51 19.44 11.61 1.54
N GLN A 52 18.59 11.75 2.57
CA GLN A 52 18.82 12.76 3.62
C GLN A 52 19.83 12.27 4.66
#